data_AF-A0A957X873-F1
#
_entry.id   AF-A0A957X873-F1
#
_cell.length_a   1.000
_cell.length_b   1.000
_cell.length_c   1.000
_cell.angle_alpha   90.00
_cell.angle_beta   90.00
_cell.angle_gamma   90.00
#
_symmetry.space_group_name_H-M   'P 1'
#
loop_
_entity.id
_entity.type
_entity.pdbx_description
1 polymer ?
#
loop_
_entity_poly.entity_id
_entity_poly.type
_entity_poly.pdbx_seq_one_letter_code
_entity_poly.pdbx_strand_id
1 'polypeptide(L)'
;MHEVLKGWQSRAVPERNMLMQLHLFRTALQQSGGEIWRALEAVLLQALAGLAAQYEQDAQLLRRSFLAMEMKHKIATDLNIAETTVYRWQDVALIRLTNVLLELEAAARADDQTRLLQRLAPPTYQQLIGVDDQLKYLSGIVVKQGPPWLIALNGMGGIGKTSLADA
;
A
#
# COMPACT_ATOMS: atom_id res chain seq x y z
N MET A 1 7.43 4.12 -10.49
CA MET A 1 8.52 4.21 -9.49
C MET A 1 9.64 5.15 -9.89
N HIS A 2 10.22 5.04 -11.09
CA HIS A 2 11.32 5.93 -11.51
C HIS A 2 10.99 7.43 -11.39
N GLU A 3 9.86 7.88 -11.94
CA GLU A 3 9.42 9.29 -11.86
C GLU A 3 9.15 9.75 -10.43
N VAL A 4 8.64 8.86 -9.57
CA VAL A 4 8.41 9.16 -8.15
C VAL A 4 9.74 9.39 -7.43
N LEU A 5 10.76 8.56 -7.70
CA LEU A 5 12.10 8.73 -7.11
C LEU A 5 12.84 9.94 -7.66
N LYS A 6 12.66 10.29 -8.94
CA LYS A 6 13.19 11.54 -9.51
C LYS A 6 12.56 12.78 -8.86
N GLY A 7 11.25 12.75 -8.62
CA GLY A 7 10.52 13.83 -7.95
C GLY A 7 10.89 14.02 -6.48
N TRP A 8 11.70 13.11 -5.90
CA TRP A 8 12.00 13.16 -4.48
C TRP A 8 12.71 14.45 -4.08
N GLN A 9 13.75 14.82 -4.83
CA GLN A 9 14.60 15.94 -4.46
C GLN A 9 13.89 17.30 -4.64
N SER A 10 13.05 17.41 -5.67
CA SER A 10 12.25 18.62 -5.91
C SER A 10 11.07 18.74 -4.95
N ARG A 11 10.87 17.75 -4.05
CA ARG A 11 9.65 17.56 -3.25
C ARG A 11 8.38 17.67 -4.10
N ALA A 12 8.52 17.37 -5.40
CA ALA A 12 7.43 17.48 -6.35
C ALA A 12 6.67 16.17 -6.30
N VAL A 13 5.39 16.27 -5.93
CA VAL A 13 4.49 15.14 -6.04
C VAL A 13 4.08 15.04 -7.51
N PRO A 14 4.37 13.94 -8.22
CA PRO A 14 3.95 13.79 -9.61
C PRO A 14 2.42 13.89 -9.71
N GLU A 15 1.89 14.62 -10.71
CA GLU A 15 0.43 14.76 -10.90
C GLU A 15 -0.27 13.39 -11.03
N ARG A 16 0.41 12.41 -11.62
CA ARG A 16 -0.02 11.01 -11.66
C ARG A 16 0.75 10.18 -10.64
N ASN A 17 0.44 10.37 -9.37
CA ASN A 17 1.02 9.54 -8.32
C ASN A 17 0.17 8.28 -8.08
N MET A 18 0.55 7.17 -8.72
CA MET A 18 -0.09 5.86 -8.52
C MET A 18 -0.07 5.42 -7.05
N LEU A 19 0.87 5.92 -6.24
CA LEU A 19 0.95 5.60 -4.81
C LEU A 19 -0.24 6.14 -4.02
N MET A 20 -0.94 7.16 -4.51
CA MET A 20 -2.14 7.69 -3.85
C MET A 20 -3.29 6.66 -3.76
N GLN A 21 -3.25 5.64 -4.60
CA GLN A 21 -4.24 4.55 -4.58
C GLN A 21 -3.91 3.47 -3.57
N LEU A 22 -2.69 3.45 -3.03
CA LEU A 22 -2.23 2.45 -2.06
C LEU A 22 -2.77 2.74 -0.67
N HIS A 23 -3.20 1.69 0.02
CA HIS A 23 -3.63 1.74 1.42
C HIS A 23 -2.49 2.21 2.33
N LEU A 24 -1.28 1.71 2.09
CA LEU A 24 -0.05 2.11 2.79
C LEU A 24 0.15 3.63 2.74
N PHE A 25 -0.06 4.25 1.57
CA PHE A 25 0.06 5.70 1.42
C PHE A 25 -1.04 6.46 2.18
N ARG A 26 -2.29 5.98 2.15
CA ARG A 26 -3.39 6.62 2.90
C ARG A 26 -3.16 6.57 4.40
N THR A 27 -2.65 5.46 4.91
CA THR A 27 -2.28 5.32 6.32
C THR A 27 -1.14 6.28 6.67
N ALA A 28 -0.10 6.37 5.83
CA ALA A 28 0.98 7.34 6.02
C ALA A 28 0.48 8.80 5.96
N LEU A 29 -0.50 9.10 5.10
CA LEU A 29 -1.11 10.43 4.99
C LEU A 29 -1.90 10.82 6.24
N GLN A 30 -2.61 9.87 6.85
CA GLN A 30 -3.29 10.10 8.13
C GLN A 30 -2.28 10.35 9.25
N GLN A 31 -1.18 9.59 9.28
CA GLN A 31 -0.12 9.75 10.27
C GLN A 31 0.67 11.06 10.09
N SER A 32 0.81 11.55 8.85
CA SER A 32 1.53 12.79 8.54
C SER A 32 0.69 14.06 8.69
N GLY A 33 -0.56 13.96 9.16
CA GLY A 33 -1.46 15.10 9.29
C GLY A 33 -1.96 15.67 7.95
N GLY A 34 -1.99 14.85 6.89
CA GLY A 34 -2.44 15.26 5.55
C GLY A 34 -1.33 15.82 4.65
N GLU A 35 -0.08 15.86 5.11
CA GLU A 35 1.04 16.27 4.28
C GLU A 35 1.43 15.16 3.29
N ILE A 36 1.07 15.35 2.02
CA ILE A 36 1.28 14.40 0.91
C ILE A 36 2.76 14.03 0.76
N TRP A 37 3.65 15.03 0.81
CA TRP A 37 5.08 14.79 0.66
C TRP A 37 5.65 13.94 1.80
N ARG A 38 5.32 14.25 3.07
CA ARG A 38 5.76 13.44 4.22
C ARG A 38 5.27 12.00 4.14
N ALA A 39 4.03 11.80 3.69
CA ALA A 39 3.48 10.46 3.50
C ALA A 39 4.23 9.69 2.40
N LEU A 40 4.53 10.36 1.29
CA LEU A 40 5.29 9.79 0.18
C LEU A 40 6.71 9.39 0.62
N GLU A 41 7.40 10.31 1.28
CA GLU A 41 8.74 10.10 1.83
C GLU A 41 8.75 8.92 2.81
N ALA A 42 7.80 8.86 3.75
CA ALA A 42 7.70 7.76 4.70
C ALA A 42 7.52 6.40 4.00
N VAL A 43 6.60 6.30 3.04
CA VAL A 43 6.34 5.07 2.26
C VAL A 43 7.59 4.63 1.51
N LEU A 44 8.28 5.56 0.86
CA LEU A 44 9.45 5.20 0.06
C LEU A 44 10.67 4.86 0.94
N LEU A 45 10.87 5.53 2.08
CA LEU A 45 11.89 5.15 3.06
C LEU A 45 11.63 3.76 3.62
N GLN A 46 10.37 3.44 3.92
CA GLN A 46 9.97 2.10 4.35
C GLN A 46 10.23 1.04 3.26
N ALA A 47 9.90 1.35 2.00
CA ALA A 47 10.19 0.45 0.88
C ALA A 47 11.70 0.25 0.66
N LEU A 48 12.51 1.32 0.79
CA LEU A 48 13.98 1.21 0.70
C LEU A 48 14.56 0.41 1.88
N ALA A 49 14.00 0.53 3.08
CA ALA A 49 14.41 -0.28 4.22
C ALA A 49 14.04 -1.76 4.02
N GLY A 50 12.85 -2.06 3.48
CA GLY A 50 12.47 -3.42 3.10
C GLY A 50 13.36 -4.00 2.00
N LEU A 51 13.72 -3.19 1.00
CA LEU A 51 14.66 -3.60 -0.05
C LEU A 51 16.04 -3.89 0.54
N ALA A 52 16.53 -3.04 1.44
CA ALA A 52 17.83 -3.20 2.09
C ALA A 52 17.95 -4.53 2.86
N ALA A 53 16.87 -4.99 3.48
CA ALA A 53 16.86 -6.24 4.23
C ALA A 53 17.16 -7.48 3.36
N GLN A 54 16.85 -7.45 2.07
CA GLN A 54 17.06 -8.58 1.14
C GLN A 54 18.13 -8.30 0.08
N TYR A 55 18.26 -7.05 -0.35
CA TYR A 55 19.09 -6.59 -1.47
C TYR A 55 19.78 -5.28 -1.10
N GLU A 56 20.67 -5.33 -0.09
CA GLU A 56 21.38 -4.14 0.42
C GLU A 56 22.08 -3.34 -0.68
N GLN A 57 22.75 -4.01 -1.63
CA GLN A 57 23.45 -3.35 -2.73
C GLN A 57 22.50 -2.55 -3.64
N ASP A 58 21.30 -3.05 -3.90
CA ASP A 58 20.30 -2.38 -4.73
C ASP A 58 19.73 -1.16 -4.01
N ALA A 59 19.45 -1.30 -2.70
CA ALA A 59 19.00 -0.19 -1.87
C ALA A 59 20.06 0.92 -1.83
N GLN A 60 21.33 0.58 -1.66
CA GLN A 60 22.44 1.53 -1.71
C GLN A 60 22.57 2.19 -3.08
N LEU A 61 22.47 1.43 -4.17
CA LEU A 61 22.51 1.97 -5.53
C LEU A 61 21.41 3.00 -5.76
N LEU A 62 20.18 2.71 -5.33
CA LEU A 62 19.05 3.65 -5.45
C LEU A 62 19.24 4.87 -4.55
N ARG A 63 19.74 4.71 -3.32
CA ARG A 63 20.08 5.83 -2.43
C ARG A 63 21.15 6.74 -3.05
N ARG A 64 22.24 6.18 -3.54
CA ARG A 64 23.31 6.95 -4.22
C ARG A 64 22.79 7.68 -5.45
N SER A 65 21.98 6.98 -6.24
CA SER A 65 21.42 7.51 -7.50
C SER A 65 20.39 8.61 -7.31
N PHE A 66 19.47 8.46 -6.35
CA PHE A 66 18.29 9.32 -6.24
C PHE A 66 18.28 10.22 -5.01
N LEU A 67 18.88 9.79 -3.88
CA LEU A 67 18.95 10.60 -2.66
C LEU A 67 20.23 11.43 -2.63
N ALA A 68 21.37 10.84 -2.99
CA ALA A 68 22.66 11.55 -3.00
C ALA A 68 22.98 12.24 -4.33
N MET A 69 22.16 12.03 -5.37
CA MET A 69 22.33 12.61 -6.72
C MET A 69 23.71 12.34 -7.32
N GLU A 70 24.29 11.18 -7.02
CA GLU A 70 25.58 10.83 -7.58
C GLU A 70 25.46 10.54 -9.08
N MET A 71 26.39 11.10 -9.85
CA MET A 71 26.46 10.88 -11.28
C MET A 71 26.74 9.41 -11.58
N LYS A 72 26.14 8.87 -12.64
CA LYS A 72 26.24 7.44 -12.99
C LYS A 72 27.67 6.99 -13.23
N HIS A 73 28.48 7.82 -13.88
CA HIS A 73 29.91 7.56 -14.04
C HIS A 73 30.65 7.48 -12.70
N LYS A 74 30.29 8.30 -11.70
CA LYS A 74 30.92 8.26 -10.37
C LYS A 74 30.58 6.96 -9.65
N ILE A 75 29.31 6.56 -9.69
CA ILE A 75 28.86 5.27 -9.15
C ILE A 75 29.57 4.12 -9.87
N ALA A 76 29.71 4.19 -11.19
CA ALA A 76 30.40 3.19 -12.01
C ALA A 76 31.88 3.05 -11.60
N THR A 77 32.59 4.17 -11.45
CA THR A 77 33.99 4.21 -10.99
C THR A 77 34.13 3.62 -9.59
N ASP A 78 33.29 4.04 -8.65
CA ASP A 78 33.36 3.59 -7.26
C ASP A 78 33.06 2.09 -7.10
N LEU A 79 32.21 1.54 -7.98
CA LEU A 79 31.87 0.13 -8.03
C LEU A 79 32.76 -0.69 -8.98
N ASN A 80 33.70 -0.04 -9.67
CA ASN A 80 34.58 -0.64 -10.69
C ASN A 80 33.81 -1.43 -11.77
N ILE A 81 32.72 -0.86 -12.27
CA ILE A 81 31.87 -1.44 -13.32
C ILE A 81 31.68 -0.47 -14.48
N ALA A 82 31.22 -0.99 -15.63
CA ALA A 82 30.85 -0.13 -16.75
C ALA A 82 29.59 0.69 -16.43
N GLU A 83 29.52 1.93 -16.95
CA GLU A 83 28.35 2.80 -16.73
C GLU A 83 27.05 2.16 -17.26
N THR A 84 27.12 1.41 -18.36
CA THR A 84 26.00 0.64 -18.90
C THR A 84 25.48 -0.41 -17.92
N THR A 85 26.36 -0.98 -17.09
CA THR A 85 25.99 -1.92 -16.04
C THR A 85 25.25 -1.22 -14.90
N VAL A 86 25.60 0.02 -14.56
CA VAL A 86 24.90 0.83 -13.54
C VAL A 86 23.44 1.03 -13.91
N TYR A 87 23.15 1.40 -15.17
CA TYR A 87 21.77 1.56 -15.64
C TYR A 87 20.98 0.26 -15.52
N ARG A 88 21.56 -0.86 -15.96
CA ARG A 88 20.91 -2.17 -15.88
C ARG A 88 20.63 -2.58 -14.43
N TRP A 89 21.58 -2.36 -13.53
CA TRP A 89 21.39 -2.66 -12.10
C TRP A 89 20.34 -1.76 -11.48
N GLN A 90 20.28 -0.50 -11.87
CA GLN A 90 19.25 0.42 -11.41
C GLN A 90 17.85 -0.04 -11.85
N ASP A 91 17.69 -0.50 -13.09
CA ASP A 91 16.39 -1.02 -13.56
C ASP A 91 15.96 -2.25 -12.76
N VAL A 92 16.89 -3.17 -12.50
CA VAL A 92 16.64 -4.34 -11.64
C VAL A 92 16.26 -3.92 -10.22
N ALA A 93 16.99 -2.96 -9.65
CA ALA A 93 16.73 -2.42 -8.32
C ALA A 93 15.36 -1.72 -8.24
N LEU A 94 14.95 -0.99 -9.30
CA LEU A 94 13.63 -0.36 -9.38
C LEU A 94 12.50 -1.40 -9.43
N ILE A 95 12.69 -2.48 -10.17
CA ILE A 95 11.73 -3.60 -10.22
C ILE A 95 11.62 -4.24 -8.82
N ARG A 96 12.75 -4.52 -8.17
CA ARG A 96 12.79 -5.10 -6.82
C ARG A 96 12.14 -4.18 -5.79
N LEU A 97 12.42 -2.88 -5.83
CA LEU A 97 11.76 -1.89 -4.98
C LEU A 97 10.25 -1.88 -5.18
N THR A 98 9.79 -2.01 -6.43
CA THR A 98 8.36 -2.07 -6.75
C THR A 98 7.73 -3.32 -6.14
N ASN A 99 8.39 -4.47 -6.20
CA ASN A 99 7.90 -5.70 -5.58
C ASN A 99 7.83 -5.58 -4.05
N VAL A 100 8.87 -5.05 -3.41
CA VAL A 100 8.86 -4.78 -1.96
C VAL A 100 7.71 -3.86 -1.57
N LEU A 101 7.45 -2.82 -2.36
CA LEU A 101 6.33 -1.93 -2.12
C LEU A 101 4.98 -2.66 -2.22
N LEU A 102 4.81 -3.57 -3.18
CA LEU A 102 3.61 -4.39 -3.31
C LEU A 102 3.42 -5.34 -2.12
N GLU A 103 4.50 -5.93 -1.61
CA GLU A 103 4.48 -6.76 -0.41
C GLU A 103 4.08 -5.96 0.83
N LEU A 104 4.65 -4.75 1.00
CA LEU A 104 4.29 -3.85 2.09
C LEU A 104 2.82 -3.40 2.02
N GLU A 105 2.31 -3.12 0.82
CA GLU A 105 0.89 -2.81 0.61
C GLU A 105 -0.01 -4.00 0.98
N ALA A 106 0.36 -5.22 0.58
CA ALA A 106 -0.40 -6.42 0.90
C ALA A 106 -0.44 -6.67 2.42
N ALA A 107 0.70 -6.51 3.09
CA ALA A 107 0.81 -6.61 4.55
C ALA A 107 -0.06 -5.55 5.25
N ALA A 108 0.02 -4.29 4.82
CA ALA A 108 -0.77 -3.21 5.40
C ALA A 108 -2.29 -3.44 5.26
N ARG A 109 -2.73 -4.01 4.13
CA ARG A 109 -4.14 -4.39 3.94
C ARG A 109 -4.56 -5.56 4.83
N ALA A 110 -3.72 -6.56 4.98
CA ALA A 110 -4.00 -7.71 5.84
C ALA A 110 -4.10 -7.27 7.32
N ASP A 111 -3.24 -6.36 7.76
CA ASP A 111 -3.28 -5.78 9.10
C ASP A 111 -4.56 -4.96 9.32
N ASP A 112 -4.95 -4.14 8.35
CA ASP A 112 -6.20 -3.38 8.42
C ASP A 112 -7.43 -4.30 8.48
N GLN A 113 -7.48 -5.31 7.63
CA GLN A 113 -8.54 -6.32 7.64
C GLN A 113 -8.61 -7.03 8.99
N THR A 114 -7.47 -7.47 9.53
CA THR A 114 -7.41 -8.13 10.84
C THR A 114 -7.91 -7.20 11.95
N ARG A 115 -7.50 -5.93 11.94
CA ARG A 115 -7.96 -4.92 12.89
C ARG A 115 -9.46 -4.65 12.79
N LEU A 116 -10.03 -4.63 11.58
CA LEU A 116 -11.47 -4.46 11.38
C LEU A 116 -12.25 -5.68 11.90
N LEU A 117 -11.77 -6.90 11.63
CA LEU A 117 -12.36 -8.13 12.15
C LEU A 117 -12.31 -8.18 13.67
N GLN A 118 -11.21 -7.74 14.30
CA GLN A 118 -11.11 -7.67 15.77
C GLN A 118 -12.08 -6.68 16.43
N ARG A 119 -12.64 -5.72 15.68
CA ARG A 119 -13.66 -4.79 16.20
C ARG A 119 -15.06 -5.42 16.22
N LEU A 120 -15.27 -6.50 15.48
CA LEU A 120 -16.53 -7.25 15.54
C LEU A 120 -16.53 -8.06 16.83
N ALA A 121 -17.64 -7.99 17.59
CA ALA A 121 -17.84 -8.90 18.70
C ALA A 121 -17.86 -10.33 18.14
N PRO A 122 -17.24 -11.32 18.83
CA PRO A 122 -17.32 -12.70 18.38
C PRO A 122 -18.81 -13.08 18.22
N PRO A 123 -19.17 -13.78 17.13
CA PRO A 123 -20.56 -14.13 16.86
C PRO A 123 -21.14 -14.87 18.07
N THR A 124 -22.12 -14.25 18.72
CA THR A 124 -22.86 -14.86 19.83
C THR A 124 -23.95 -15.82 19.35
N TYR A 125 -24.08 -15.98 18.03
CA TYR A 125 -25.02 -16.88 17.38
C TYR A 125 -24.31 -18.15 16.91
N GLN A 126 -24.94 -19.31 17.12
CA GLN A 126 -24.42 -20.60 16.66
C GLN A 126 -24.81 -20.90 15.21
N GLN A 127 -25.97 -20.40 14.77
CA GLN A 127 -26.49 -20.55 13.41
C GLN A 127 -27.56 -19.49 13.15
N LEU A 128 -27.53 -18.85 11.98
CA LEU A 128 -28.61 -17.97 11.53
C LEU A 128 -29.65 -18.81 10.79
N ILE A 129 -30.92 -18.65 11.14
CA ILE A 129 -32.04 -19.36 10.53
C ILE A 129 -32.91 -18.35 9.79
N GLY A 130 -33.24 -18.61 8.53
CA GLY A 130 -34.14 -17.77 7.74
C GLY A 130 -33.53 -16.45 7.26
N VAL A 131 -32.20 -16.40 7.12
CA VAL A 131 -31.45 -15.23 6.60
C VAL A 131 -31.01 -15.38 5.14
N ASP A 132 -31.28 -16.53 4.52
CA ASP A 132 -30.76 -16.89 3.19
C ASP A 132 -31.19 -15.88 2.11
N ASP A 133 -32.46 -15.46 2.14
CA ASP A 133 -33.00 -14.48 1.20
C ASP A 133 -32.39 -13.09 1.42
N GLN A 134 -32.16 -12.71 2.67
CA GLN A 134 -31.56 -11.44 3.04
C GLN A 134 -30.08 -11.40 2.68
N LEU A 135 -29.32 -12.49 2.90
CA LEU A 135 -27.91 -12.62 2.50
C LEU A 135 -27.75 -12.61 0.99
N LYS A 136 -28.64 -13.30 0.26
CA LYS A 136 -28.64 -13.31 -1.20
C LYS A 136 -28.94 -11.91 -1.77
N TYR A 137 -29.83 -11.16 -1.13
CA TYR A 137 -30.10 -9.77 -1.48
C TYR A 137 -28.90 -8.86 -1.17
N LEU A 138 -28.33 -8.97 0.03
CA LEU A 138 -27.19 -8.16 0.44
C LEU A 138 -25.96 -8.40 -0.43
N SER A 139 -25.60 -9.66 -0.68
CA SER A 139 -24.47 -10.03 -1.53
C SER A 139 -24.63 -9.48 -2.95
N GLY A 140 -25.85 -9.50 -3.50
CA GLY A 140 -26.15 -8.89 -4.80
C GLY A 140 -25.93 -7.36 -4.86
N ILE A 141 -25.99 -6.67 -3.72
CA ILE A 141 -25.70 -5.24 -3.62
C ILE A 141 -24.20 -5.03 -3.35
N VAL A 142 -23.61 -5.76 -2.41
CA VAL A 142 -22.20 -5.64 -2.00
C VAL A 142 -21.23 -5.97 -3.15
N VAL A 143 -21.58 -6.93 -4.01
CA VAL A 143 -20.70 -7.38 -5.11
C VAL A 143 -20.75 -6.44 -6.32
N LYS A 144 -21.72 -5.51 -6.40
CA LYS A 144 -21.79 -4.57 -7.53
C LYS A 144 -20.63 -3.59 -7.48
N GLN A 145 -19.85 -3.57 -8.56
CA GLN A 145 -18.87 -2.50 -8.79
C GLN A 145 -19.60 -1.24 -9.27
N GLY A 146 -20.07 -0.45 -8.31
CA GLY A 146 -20.81 0.79 -8.55
C GLY A 146 -21.49 1.28 -7.28
N PRO A 147 -22.10 2.48 -7.29
CA PRO A 147 -22.90 2.94 -6.17
C PRO A 147 -24.07 1.98 -5.87
N PRO A 148 -24.47 1.82 -4.59
CA PRO A 148 -23.99 2.53 -3.41
C PRO A 148 -22.78 1.88 -2.72
N TRP A 149 -21.77 2.68 -2.35
CA TRP A 149 -20.56 2.23 -1.64
C TRP A 149 -20.73 2.11 -0.12
N LEU A 150 -21.84 2.60 0.42
CA LEU A 150 -22.19 2.54 1.84
C LEU A 150 -23.56 1.88 1.97
N ILE A 151 -23.63 0.79 2.72
CA ILE A 151 -24.86 0.05 2.98
C ILE A 151 -25.14 0.14 4.48
N ALA A 152 -26.24 0.80 4.83
CA ALA A 152 -26.70 0.89 6.22
C ALA A 152 -27.79 -0.15 6.45
N LEU A 153 -27.54 -1.10 7.36
CA LEU A 153 -28.56 -2.05 7.79
C LEU A 153 -29.42 -1.43 8.88
N ASN A 154 -30.66 -1.09 8.53
CA ASN A 154 -31.62 -0.45 9.43
C ASN A 154 -32.70 -1.44 9.90
N GLY A 155 -33.15 -1.30 11.15
CA GLY A 155 -34.23 -2.12 11.73
C GLY A 155 -34.26 -2.05 13.25
N MET A 156 -35.33 -2.56 13.88
CA MET A 156 -35.53 -2.51 15.34
C MET A 156 -34.40 -3.22 16.11
N GLY A 157 -34.15 -2.79 17.36
CA GLY A 157 -33.18 -3.46 18.23
C GLY A 157 -33.54 -4.95 18.41
N GLY A 158 -32.55 -5.83 18.37
CA GLY A 158 -32.75 -7.28 18.57
C GLY A 158 -33.10 -8.12 17.32
N ILE A 159 -33.31 -7.53 16.14
CA ILE A 159 -33.68 -8.31 14.93
C ILE A 159 -32.52 -9.06 14.24
N GLY A 160 -31.33 -9.09 14.85
CA GLY A 160 -30.16 -9.78 14.28
C GLY A 160 -29.39 -9.03 13.17
N LYS A 161 -29.49 -7.69 13.08
CA LYS A 161 -28.75 -6.90 12.07
C LYS A 161 -27.24 -7.07 12.15
N THR A 162 -26.69 -7.09 13.36
CA THR A 162 -25.26 -7.30 13.60
C THR A 162 -24.86 -8.71 13.18
N SER A 163 -25.72 -9.70 13.42
CA SER A 163 -25.50 -11.08 13.01
C SER A 163 -25.59 -11.27 11.49
N LEU A 164 -26.50 -10.56 10.81
CA LEU A 164 -26.60 -10.56 9.35
C LEU A 164 -25.40 -9.84 8.68
N ALA A 165 -24.81 -8.84 9.34
CA ALA A 165 -23.61 -8.16 8.84
C ALA A 165 -22.33 -8.99 8.98
N ASP A 166 -22.30 -9.91 9.96
CA ASP A 166 -21.16 -10.76 10.28
C ASP A 166 -21.17 -12.09 9.49
N ALA A 167 -22.31 -12.45 8.88
CA ALA A 167 -22.50 -13.65 8.06
C ALA A 167 -22.21 -13.42 6.57
#